data_AF-M7U020-F1
#
_entry.id   AF-M7U020-F1
#
_cell.length_a   1.000
_cell.length_b   1.000
_cell.length_c   1.000
_cell.angle_alpha   90.00
_cell.angle_beta   90.00
_cell.angle_gamma   90.00
#
_symmetry.space_group_name_H-M   'P 1'
#
loop_
_entity.id
_entity.type
_entity.pdbx_description
1 polymer ?
#
loop_
_entity_poly.entity_id
_entity_poly.type
_entity_poly.pdbx_seq_one_letter_code
_entity_poly.pdbx_strand_id
1 'polypeptide(L)'
;MEENLTPRRPSPVPERVLWSYLVQIASALKVIHNAKLAARCIDVTKVILTDKNRVRLSACAVLDVLHLEARRPVEDLQQEDFLHLGKLILGIATNTLPRNIQDIWASLDQLGRVYSPDLKDRVSWLLSPLSPQTPNATSPTGAQPPKTAEQLLFDLAQHTADLLDASFNLQDETTAYLGRELENGRLFRLAAKLGVINERPEFDGDPNWSETGERYTLKLFRDYVFHQVDAAGNPIVDLGHVVSCLNKLDVGVDEKVYLTSRDNQTAFIVSYKELKKQAQTAFGDLLKGSSSSKQQQQQQSGRAGY
;
A
#
# COMPACT_ATOMS: atom_id res chain seq x y z
N MET A 1 4.33 -34.09 -30.92
CA MET A 1 5.51 -33.22 -31.14
C MET A 1 5.66 -32.40 -29.88
N GLU A 2 6.45 -32.89 -28.93
CA GLU A 2 6.82 -32.15 -27.73
C GLU A 2 7.80 -31.05 -28.15
N GLU A 3 7.33 -29.81 -28.07
CA GLU A 3 8.17 -28.64 -28.29
C GLU A 3 9.16 -28.58 -27.12
N ASN A 4 10.43 -28.89 -27.40
CA ASN A 4 11.55 -28.70 -26.47
C ASN A 4 11.58 -27.24 -26.01
N LEU A 5 10.97 -26.96 -24.85
CA LEU A 5 11.15 -25.73 -24.09
C LEU A 5 12.60 -25.70 -23.62
N THR A 6 13.49 -25.25 -24.51
CA THR A 6 14.81 -24.78 -24.11
C THR A 6 14.60 -23.75 -23.00
N PRO A 7 15.26 -23.89 -21.82
CA PRO A 7 15.10 -22.92 -20.76
C PRO A 7 15.59 -21.58 -21.30
N ARG A 8 14.65 -20.66 -21.58
CA ARG A 8 14.98 -19.28 -21.95
C ARG A 8 15.90 -18.76 -20.85
N ARG A 9 17.11 -18.36 -21.24
CA ARG A 9 18.01 -17.68 -20.29
C ARG A 9 17.21 -16.54 -19.67
N PRO A 10 17.11 -16.46 -18.33
CA PRO A 10 16.36 -15.39 -17.71
C PRO A 10 16.94 -14.05 -18.17
N SER A 11 16.05 -13.12 -18.49
CA SER A 11 16.44 -11.76 -18.85
C SER A 11 17.31 -11.18 -17.74
N PRO A 12 18.39 -10.45 -18.06
CA PRO A 12 19.17 -9.78 -17.03
C PRO A 12 18.26 -8.88 -16.20
N VAL A 13 18.49 -8.89 -14.88
CA VAL A 13 17.75 -8.05 -13.94
C VAL A 13 18.07 -6.59 -14.24
N PRO A 14 17.08 -5.68 -14.34
CA PRO A 14 17.36 -4.27 -14.60
C PRO A 14 18.26 -3.66 -13.53
N GLU A 15 19.29 -2.92 -13.94
CA GLU A 15 20.32 -2.39 -13.04
C GLU A 15 19.74 -1.56 -11.87
N ARG A 16 18.72 -0.74 -12.14
CA ARG A 16 18.00 0.04 -11.12
C ARG A 16 17.47 -0.81 -9.95
N VAL A 17 17.13 -2.08 -10.21
CA VAL A 17 16.62 -3.01 -9.18
C VAL A 17 17.77 -3.45 -8.29
N LEU A 18 18.96 -3.71 -8.86
CA LEU A 18 20.16 -4.06 -8.10
C LEU A 18 20.59 -2.91 -7.20
N TRP A 19 20.59 -1.67 -7.71
CA TRP A 19 20.84 -0.48 -6.91
C TRP A 19 19.82 -0.30 -5.78
N SER A 20 18.53 -0.50 -6.08
CA SER A 20 17.47 -0.45 -5.06
C SER A 20 17.68 -1.48 -3.95
N TYR A 21 18.08 -2.71 -4.28
CA TYR A 21 18.37 -3.75 -3.29
C TYR A 21 19.62 -3.42 -2.46
N LEU A 22 20.68 -2.89 -3.10
CA LEU A 22 21.88 -2.41 -2.41
C LEU A 22 21.53 -1.34 -1.38
N VAL A 23 20.77 -0.31 -1.75
CA VAL A 23 20.37 0.78 -0.84
C VAL A 23 19.54 0.23 0.33
N GLN A 24 18.54 -0.62 0.05
CA GLN A 24 17.67 -1.17 1.10
C GLN A 24 18.43 -2.05 2.09
N ILE A 25 19.32 -2.92 1.61
CA ILE A 25 20.11 -3.79 2.49
C ILE A 25 21.19 -2.99 3.22
N ALA A 26 21.86 -2.04 2.55
CA ALA A 26 22.83 -1.14 3.19
C ALA A 26 22.19 -0.32 4.33
N SER A 27 20.96 0.17 4.12
CA SER A 27 20.17 0.86 5.15
C SER A 27 19.89 -0.06 6.35
N ALA A 28 19.52 -1.33 6.10
CA ALA A 28 19.35 -2.32 7.17
C ALA A 28 20.67 -2.60 7.92
N LEU A 29 21.78 -2.77 7.20
CA LEU A 29 23.10 -2.99 7.79
C LEU A 29 23.53 -1.82 8.66
N LYS A 30 23.29 -0.56 8.24
CA LYS A 30 23.57 0.61 9.06
C LYS A 30 22.87 0.54 10.41
N VAL A 31 21.58 0.19 10.44
CA VAL A 31 20.83 0.09 11.70
C VAL A 31 21.38 -1.05 12.58
N ILE A 32 21.63 -2.22 11.98
CA ILE A 32 22.14 -3.41 12.68
C ILE A 32 23.55 -3.16 13.25
N HIS A 33 24.47 -2.61 12.45
CA HIS A 33 25.86 -2.38 12.82
C HIS A 33 26.00 -1.28 13.88
N ASN A 34 25.17 -0.23 13.81
CA ASN A 34 25.11 0.80 14.85
C ASN A 34 24.61 0.26 16.20
N ALA A 35 23.77 -0.76 16.18
CA ALA A 35 23.35 -1.50 17.38
C ALA A 35 24.41 -2.49 17.90
N LYS A 36 25.62 -2.50 17.32
CA LYS A 36 26.72 -3.44 17.64
C LYS A 36 26.33 -4.91 17.42
N LEU A 37 25.57 -5.15 16.34
CA LEU A 37 25.18 -6.48 15.87
C LEU A 37 25.69 -6.71 14.44
N ALA A 38 25.50 -7.92 13.93
CA ALA A 38 25.71 -8.30 12.53
C ALA A 38 24.47 -9.02 11.98
N ALA A 39 24.21 -8.92 10.68
CA ALA A 39 23.04 -9.54 10.05
C ALA A 39 23.24 -11.05 9.84
N ARG A 40 24.46 -11.46 9.49
CA ARG A 40 24.99 -12.85 9.37
C ARG A 40 24.33 -13.74 8.30
N CYS A 41 23.08 -13.47 7.93
CA CYS A 41 22.26 -14.25 7.00
C CYS A 41 21.87 -13.42 5.77
N ILE A 42 22.84 -13.08 4.91
CA ILE A 42 22.59 -12.33 3.67
C ILE A 42 22.80 -13.26 2.48
N ASP A 43 21.71 -13.88 2.02
CA ASP A 43 21.70 -14.80 0.88
C ASP A 43 20.35 -14.73 0.16
N VAL A 44 20.29 -15.17 -1.09
CA VAL A 44 19.07 -15.21 -1.92
C VAL A 44 17.91 -15.95 -1.25
N THR A 45 18.17 -16.89 -0.35
CA THR A 45 17.14 -17.64 0.40
C THR A 45 16.67 -16.97 1.69
N LYS A 46 17.29 -15.86 2.09
CA LYS A 46 17.05 -15.14 3.37
C LYS A 46 16.75 -13.65 3.18
N VAL A 47 16.73 -13.19 1.93
CA VAL A 47 16.21 -11.89 1.54
C VAL A 47 14.87 -12.10 0.84
N ILE A 48 13.79 -11.63 1.45
CA ILE A 48 12.43 -11.82 0.95
C ILE A 48 11.92 -10.57 0.24
N LEU A 49 11.15 -10.77 -0.83
CA LEU A 49 10.38 -9.73 -1.48
C LEU A 49 8.99 -9.68 -0.83
N THR A 50 8.65 -8.56 -0.22
CA THR A 50 7.33 -8.37 0.40
C THR A 50 6.39 -7.52 -0.46
N ASP A 51 6.94 -6.81 -1.44
CA ASP A 51 6.22 -6.02 -2.43
C ASP A 51 7.13 -5.82 -3.65
N LYS A 52 6.63 -5.15 -4.70
CA LYS A 52 7.40 -4.78 -5.89
C LYS A 52 8.65 -4.01 -5.50
N ASN A 53 9.82 -4.59 -5.78
CA ASN A 53 11.14 -4.06 -5.44
C ASN A 53 11.35 -3.76 -3.94
N ARG A 54 10.56 -4.35 -3.04
CA ARG A 54 10.72 -4.15 -1.59
C ARG A 54 11.32 -5.39 -0.94
N VAL A 55 12.59 -5.30 -0.57
CA VAL A 55 13.35 -6.40 0.06
C VAL A 55 13.44 -6.24 1.57
N ARG A 56 13.46 -7.36 2.29
CA ARG A 56 13.68 -7.42 3.75
C ARG A 56 14.57 -8.60 4.12
N LEU A 57 15.42 -8.43 5.13
CA LEU A 57 16.17 -9.53 5.75
C LEU A 57 15.21 -10.35 6.62
N SER A 58 15.08 -11.65 6.38
CA SER A 58 14.05 -12.48 7.03
C SER A 58 14.58 -13.39 8.15
N ALA A 59 15.90 -13.45 8.35
CA ALA A 59 16.53 -14.43 9.24
C ALA A 59 17.66 -13.83 10.11
N CYS A 60 17.51 -12.57 10.50
CA CYS A 60 18.37 -11.96 11.51
C CYS A 60 18.25 -12.72 12.85
N ALA A 61 19.28 -12.67 13.69
CA ALA A 61 19.37 -13.31 15.02
C ALA A 61 19.46 -14.85 15.06
N VAL A 62 19.12 -15.57 13.98
CA VAL A 62 19.14 -17.05 13.97
C VAL A 62 20.55 -17.59 14.25
N LEU A 63 21.56 -17.08 13.55
CA LEU A 63 22.95 -17.52 13.74
C LEU A 63 23.56 -17.00 15.05
N ASP A 64 23.02 -15.94 15.62
CA ASP A 64 23.43 -15.40 16.93
C ASP A 64 23.07 -16.36 18.06
N VAL A 65 21.91 -16.98 17.97
CA VAL A 65 21.50 -18.04 18.91
C VAL A 65 22.28 -19.34 18.65
N LEU A 66 22.36 -19.79 17.39
CA LEU A 66 23.01 -21.07 17.07
C LEU A 66 24.51 -21.08 17.28
N HIS A 67 25.20 -19.95 17.08
CA HIS A 67 26.65 -19.81 17.22
C HIS A 67 27.06 -18.92 18.40
N LEU A 68 26.23 -18.83 19.44
CA LEU A 68 26.48 -17.99 20.61
C LEU A 68 27.86 -18.27 21.26
N GLU A 69 28.26 -19.53 21.29
CA GLU A 69 29.51 -19.99 21.92
C GLU A 69 30.77 -19.64 21.12
N ALA A 70 30.65 -19.34 19.82
CA ALA A 70 31.80 -19.12 18.94
C ALA A 70 32.58 -17.83 19.24
N ARG A 71 32.00 -16.89 20.02
CA ARG A 71 32.62 -15.64 20.53
C ARG A 71 33.45 -14.87 19.49
N ARG A 72 33.01 -14.86 18.23
CA ARG A 72 33.67 -14.11 17.16
C ARG A 72 33.50 -12.60 17.40
N PRO A 73 34.54 -11.78 17.14
CA PRO A 73 34.41 -10.33 17.16
C PRO A 73 33.27 -9.87 16.24
N VAL A 74 32.45 -8.93 16.71
CA VAL A 74 31.30 -8.43 15.94
C VAL A 74 31.79 -7.74 14.68
N GLU A 75 32.90 -7.03 14.76
CA GLU A 75 33.53 -6.32 13.64
C GLU A 75 33.84 -7.28 12.49
N ASP A 76 34.35 -8.48 12.77
CA ASP A 76 34.61 -9.50 11.74
C ASP A 76 33.31 -9.98 11.09
N LEU A 77 32.26 -10.20 11.89
CA LEU A 77 30.94 -10.58 11.39
C LEU A 77 30.31 -9.47 10.53
N GLN A 78 30.55 -8.20 10.87
CA GLN A 78 30.11 -7.06 10.07
C GLN A 78 30.86 -6.97 8.74
N GLN A 79 32.16 -7.30 8.70
CA GLN A 79 32.90 -7.39 7.44
C GLN A 79 32.40 -8.54 6.55
N GLU A 80 32.02 -9.66 7.15
CA GLU A 80 31.38 -10.76 6.43
C GLU A 80 30.01 -10.38 5.84
N ASP A 81 29.24 -9.52 6.50
CA ASP A 81 27.97 -9.01 5.95
C ASP A 81 28.18 -8.30 4.60
N PHE A 82 29.23 -7.49 4.46
CA PHE A 82 29.54 -6.82 3.18
C PHE A 82 29.93 -7.82 2.09
N LEU A 83 30.73 -8.83 2.43
CA LEU A 83 31.09 -9.90 1.50
C LEU A 83 29.85 -10.67 1.03
N HIS A 84 28.95 -11.03 1.96
CA HIS A 84 27.71 -11.72 1.65
C HIS A 84 26.76 -10.85 0.81
N LEU A 85 26.67 -9.55 1.08
CA LEU A 85 25.93 -8.61 0.24
C LEU A 85 26.51 -8.53 -1.18
N GLY A 86 27.83 -8.46 -1.33
CA GLY A 86 28.49 -8.49 -2.63
C GLY A 86 28.17 -9.77 -3.42
N LYS A 87 28.25 -10.93 -2.76
CA LYS A 87 27.89 -12.24 -3.36
C LYS A 87 26.41 -12.33 -3.72
N LEU A 88 25.52 -11.77 -2.91
CA LEU A 88 24.09 -11.70 -3.18
C LEU A 88 23.82 -10.94 -4.48
N ILE A 89 24.33 -9.72 -4.60
CA ILE A 89 24.11 -8.87 -5.80
C ILE A 89 24.75 -9.51 -7.02
N LEU A 90 25.98 -10.02 -6.89
CA LEU A 90 26.66 -10.73 -7.97
C LEU A 90 25.86 -11.96 -8.44
N GLY A 91 25.29 -12.72 -7.50
CA GLY A 91 24.48 -13.89 -7.81
C GLY A 91 23.17 -13.54 -8.51
N ILE A 92 22.50 -12.45 -8.11
CA ILE A 92 21.30 -11.95 -8.79
C ILE A 92 21.66 -11.46 -10.21
N ALA A 93 22.73 -10.67 -10.36
CA ALA A 93 23.15 -10.09 -11.64
C ALA A 93 23.59 -11.17 -12.66
N THR A 94 24.24 -12.23 -12.20
CA THR A 94 24.73 -13.33 -13.03
C THR A 94 23.74 -14.50 -13.14
N ASN A 95 22.58 -14.40 -12.47
CA ASN A 95 21.62 -15.49 -12.29
C ASN A 95 22.30 -16.80 -11.83
N THR A 96 23.23 -16.69 -10.89
CA THR A 96 24.00 -17.79 -10.31
C THR A 96 23.84 -17.77 -8.81
N LEU A 97 23.44 -18.89 -8.21
CA LEU A 97 23.30 -18.95 -6.75
C LEU A 97 24.64 -18.67 -6.07
N PRO A 98 24.71 -17.89 -4.98
CA PRO A 98 25.98 -17.51 -4.34
C PRO A 98 26.88 -18.71 -3.99
N ARG A 99 26.29 -19.84 -3.57
CA ARG A 99 27.02 -21.09 -3.29
C ARG A 99 27.68 -21.76 -4.49
N ASN A 100 27.24 -21.43 -5.70
CA ASN A 100 27.75 -21.98 -6.96
C ASN A 100 28.81 -21.07 -7.60
N ILE A 101 29.08 -19.89 -7.03
CA ILE A 101 30.12 -18.98 -7.49
C ILE A 101 31.48 -19.54 -7.05
N GLN A 102 32.15 -20.26 -7.95
CA GLN A 102 33.48 -20.82 -7.72
C GLN A 102 34.56 -19.75 -7.88
N ASP A 103 34.47 -18.96 -8.94
CA ASP A 103 35.38 -17.84 -9.22
C ASP A 103 34.60 -16.52 -9.17
N ILE A 104 34.84 -15.77 -8.08
CA ILE A 104 34.23 -14.46 -7.83
C ILE A 104 34.67 -13.45 -8.89
N TRP A 105 35.94 -13.50 -9.33
CA TRP A 105 36.50 -12.52 -10.26
C TRP A 105 36.01 -12.74 -11.69
N ALA A 106 35.93 -14.00 -12.14
CA ALA A 106 35.31 -14.33 -13.42
C ALA A 106 33.84 -13.90 -13.49
N SER A 107 33.10 -14.09 -12.39
CA SER A 107 31.70 -13.66 -12.27
C SER A 107 31.58 -12.13 -12.27
N LEU A 108 32.53 -11.42 -11.65
CA LEU A 108 32.59 -9.96 -11.66
C LEU A 108 32.88 -9.40 -13.06
N ASP A 109 33.72 -10.09 -13.84
CA ASP A 109 33.94 -9.75 -15.25
C ASP A 109 32.71 -10.00 -16.11
N GLN A 110 31.93 -11.04 -15.83
CA GLN A 110 30.63 -11.25 -16.47
C GLN A 110 29.66 -10.10 -16.16
N LEU A 111 29.60 -9.65 -14.90
CA LEU A 111 28.78 -8.51 -14.49
C LEU A 111 29.17 -7.25 -15.27
N GLY A 112 30.47 -6.95 -15.40
CA GLY A 112 30.98 -5.80 -16.14
C GLY A 112 30.71 -5.79 -17.64
N ARG A 113 30.27 -6.91 -18.23
CA ARG A 113 29.85 -6.98 -19.64
C ARG A 113 28.39 -6.58 -19.85
N VAL A 114 27.59 -6.57 -18.80
CA VAL A 114 26.13 -6.38 -18.85
C VAL A 114 25.70 -5.08 -18.17
N TYR A 115 26.41 -4.70 -17.10
CA TYR A 115 26.06 -3.60 -16.23
C TYR A 115 27.09 -2.48 -16.27
N SER A 116 26.74 -1.33 -15.70
CA SER A 116 27.62 -0.17 -15.60
C SER A 116 28.96 -0.49 -14.89
N PRO A 117 30.03 0.25 -15.22
CA PRO A 117 31.28 0.18 -14.46
C PRO A 117 31.07 0.52 -12.98
N ASP A 118 30.19 1.48 -12.67
CA ASP A 118 29.89 1.89 -11.29
C ASP A 118 29.34 0.72 -10.46
N LEU A 119 28.44 -0.09 -11.03
CA LEU A 119 27.94 -1.29 -10.35
C LEU A 119 29.05 -2.31 -10.15
N LYS A 120 29.88 -2.54 -11.17
CA LYS A 120 31.03 -3.46 -11.08
C LYS A 120 31.97 -3.03 -9.97
N ASP A 121 32.31 -1.75 -9.91
CA ASP A 121 33.22 -1.19 -8.91
C ASP A 121 32.61 -1.30 -7.52
N ARG A 122 31.29 -1.09 -7.37
CA ARG A 122 30.65 -1.25 -6.07
C ARG A 122 30.58 -2.68 -5.58
N VAL A 123 30.26 -3.62 -6.46
CA VAL A 123 30.26 -5.04 -6.13
C VAL A 123 31.69 -5.52 -5.83
N SER A 124 32.68 -5.04 -6.60
CA SER A 124 34.10 -5.29 -6.34
C SER A 124 34.54 -4.78 -4.96
N TRP A 125 34.14 -3.56 -4.59
CA TRP A 125 34.42 -3.00 -3.27
C TRP A 125 33.79 -3.83 -2.15
N LEU A 126 32.57 -4.34 -2.31
CA LEU A 126 31.95 -5.23 -1.32
C LEU A 126 32.72 -6.55 -1.16
N LEU A 127 33.18 -7.13 -2.28
CA LEU A 127 33.85 -8.42 -2.34
C LEU A 127 35.33 -8.40 -1.94
N SER A 128 35.96 -7.22 -1.90
CA SER A 128 37.39 -7.11 -1.57
C SER A 128 37.69 -7.68 -0.17
N PRO A 129 38.77 -8.46 0.00
CA PRO A 129 39.14 -8.97 1.31
C PRO A 129 39.57 -7.82 2.24
N LEU A 130 39.37 -8.00 3.55
CA LEU A 130 39.99 -7.13 4.54
C LEU A 130 41.51 -7.30 4.46
N SER A 131 42.27 -6.22 4.27
CA SER A 131 43.72 -6.30 4.41
C SER A 131 44.03 -6.46 5.90
N PRO A 132 44.80 -7.49 6.32
CA PRO A 132 45.07 -7.71 7.74
C PRO A 132 45.83 -6.52 8.31
N GLN A 133 45.28 -5.90 9.36
CA GLN A 133 45.98 -4.90 10.15
C GLN A 133 47.11 -5.59 10.93
N THR A 134 48.31 -5.65 10.36
CA THR A 134 49.50 -6.00 11.13
C THR A 134 49.86 -4.82 12.04
N PRO A 135 49.99 -5.00 13.37
CA PRO A 135 50.27 -3.91 14.32
C PRO A 135 51.58 -3.15 14.09
N ASN A 136 52.48 -3.66 13.25
CA ASN A 136 53.82 -3.12 13.01
C ASN A 136 54.10 -2.67 11.56
N ALA A 137 53.08 -2.44 10.73
CA ALA A 137 53.31 -1.89 9.39
C ALA A 137 53.44 -0.36 9.45
N THR A 138 54.68 0.14 9.48
CA THR A 138 55.06 1.56 9.30
C THR A 138 54.98 2.04 7.83
N SER A 139 54.21 1.35 6.98
CA SER A 139 54.04 1.74 5.57
C SER A 139 52.92 2.77 5.42
N PRO A 140 53.14 3.94 4.79
CA PRO A 140 52.11 4.97 4.58
C PRO A 140 51.10 4.61 3.47
N THR A 141 51.24 3.45 2.81
CA THR A 141 50.52 3.09 1.59
C THR A 141 50.10 1.63 1.61
N GLY A 142 48.90 1.31 2.14
CA GLY A 142 48.31 0.00 1.85
C GLY A 142 47.22 -0.57 2.77
N ALA A 143 46.98 -0.03 3.97
CA ALA A 143 45.89 -0.49 4.82
C ALA A 143 44.58 0.22 4.42
N GLN A 144 43.70 -0.48 3.71
CA GLN A 144 42.34 0.02 3.48
C GLN A 144 41.59 0.05 4.81
N PRO A 145 40.87 1.15 5.13
CA PRO A 145 40.06 1.22 6.33
C PRO A 145 38.98 0.11 6.31
N PRO A 146 38.55 -0.38 7.49
CA PRO A 146 37.45 -1.33 7.56
C PRO A 146 36.21 -0.74 6.90
N LYS A 147 35.46 -1.58 6.18
CA LYS A 147 34.24 -1.14 5.49
C LYS A 147 33.18 -0.81 6.54
N THR A 148 32.42 0.25 6.29
CA THR A 148 31.31 0.65 7.14
C THR A 148 30.05 0.83 6.32
N ALA A 149 28.90 0.63 6.95
CA ALA A 149 27.61 0.81 6.30
C ALA A 149 27.34 2.30 5.99
N GLU A 150 27.92 3.20 6.79
CA GLU A 150 27.92 4.65 6.57
C GLU A 150 28.64 5.01 5.27
N GLN A 151 29.85 4.48 5.05
CA GLN A 151 30.58 4.67 3.79
C GLN A 151 29.80 4.06 2.62
N LEU A 152 29.21 2.88 2.83
CA LEU A 152 28.39 2.24 1.80
C LEU A 152 27.24 3.14 1.36
N LEU A 153 26.48 3.69 2.31
CA LEU A 153 25.35 4.58 2.01
C LEU A 153 25.79 5.93 1.45
N PHE A 154 26.92 6.48 1.90
CA PHE A 154 27.47 7.71 1.33
C PHE A 154 27.76 7.56 -0.16
N ASP A 155 28.42 6.47 -0.56
CA ASP A 155 28.71 6.22 -1.97
C ASP A 155 27.46 5.81 -2.77
N LEU A 156 26.37 5.39 -2.10
CA LEU A 156 25.07 5.08 -2.71
C LEU A 156 24.10 6.28 -2.68
N ALA A 157 24.56 7.49 -2.37
CA ALA A 157 23.68 8.65 -2.14
C ALA A 157 22.77 8.97 -3.33
N GLN A 158 23.29 8.93 -4.57
CA GLN A 158 22.48 9.18 -5.77
C GLN A 158 21.34 8.17 -5.91
N HIS A 159 21.62 6.88 -5.76
CA HIS A 159 20.58 5.83 -5.82
C HIS A 159 19.62 5.87 -4.64
N THR A 160 20.06 6.43 -3.50
CA THR A 160 19.19 6.68 -2.35
C THR A 160 18.16 7.76 -2.68
N ALA A 161 18.55 8.81 -3.40
CA ALA A 161 17.62 9.84 -3.88
C ALA A 161 16.58 9.25 -4.84
N ASP A 162 17.01 8.44 -5.82
CA ASP A 162 16.09 7.75 -6.75
C ASP A 162 15.08 6.86 -6.02
N LEU A 163 15.53 6.13 -4.98
CA LEU A 163 14.67 5.28 -4.18
C LEU A 163 13.70 6.08 -3.30
N LEU A 164 14.13 7.24 -2.79
CA LEU A 164 13.29 8.14 -2.02
C LEU A 164 12.16 8.71 -2.88
N ASP A 165 12.47 9.17 -4.09
CA ASP A 165 11.47 9.65 -5.05
C ASP A 165 10.47 8.54 -5.42
N ALA A 166 10.95 7.32 -5.67
CA ALA A 166 10.08 6.17 -5.91
C ALA A 166 9.17 5.86 -4.70
N SER A 167 9.70 6.03 -3.48
CA SER A 167 8.92 5.85 -2.25
C SER A 167 7.87 6.93 -2.06
N PHE A 168 8.16 8.19 -2.37
CA PHE A 168 7.18 9.29 -2.31
C PHE A 168 6.07 9.10 -3.35
N ASN A 169 6.42 8.74 -4.58
CA ASN A 169 5.43 8.44 -5.61
C ASN A 169 4.48 7.30 -5.20
N LEU A 170 5.01 6.23 -4.62
CA LEU A 170 4.19 5.12 -4.11
C LEU A 170 3.30 5.56 -2.94
N GLN A 171 3.80 6.44 -2.07
CA GLN A 171 3.03 7.00 -0.96
C GLN A 171 1.87 7.86 -1.47
N ASP A 172 2.11 8.72 -2.46
CA ASP A 172 1.09 9.57 -3.07
C ASP A 172 0.02 8.72 -3.78
N GLU A 173 0.44 7.72 -4.54
CA GLU A 173 -0.45 6.76 -5.21
C GLU A 173 -1.32 6.00 -4.19
N THR A 174 -0.70 5.46 -3.15
CA THR A 174 -1.42 4.73 -2.08
C THR A 174 -2.39 5.65 -1.35
N THR A 175 -1.99 6.90 -1.09
CA THR A 175 -2.85 7.91 -0.44
C THR A 175 -4.04 8.27 -1.32
N ALA A 176 -3.85 8.39 -2.64
CA ALA A 176 -4.92 8.64 -3.59
C ALA A 176 -5.92 7.47 -3.63
N TYR A 177 -5.43 6.22 -3.68
CA TYR A 177 -6.29 5.04 -3.60
C TYR A 177 -7.06 4.96 -2.28
N LEU A 178 -6.39 5.20 -1.15
CA LEU A 178 -7.05 5.22 0.15
C LEU A 178 -8.11 6.33 0.26
N GLY A 179 -7.84 7.51 -0.30
CA GLY A 179 -8.80 8.61 -0.37
C GLY A 179 -10.07 8.22 -1.14
N ARG A 180 -9.91 7.55 -2.29
CA ARG A 180 -11.03 7.03 -3.09
C ARG A 180 -11.83 5.95 -2.35
N GLU A 181 -11.17 5.02 -1.66
CA GLU A 181 -11.86 3.98 -0.90
C GLU A 181 -12.61 4.55 0.32
N LEU A 182 -12.06 5.59 0.96
CA LEU A 182 -12.75 6.31 2.02
C LEU A 182 -14.03 6.98 1.49
N GLU A 183 -13.95 7.61 0.32
CA GLU A 183 -15.09 8.22 -0.38
C GLU A 183 -16.14 7.17 -0.76
N ASN A 184 -15.74 6.05 -1.36
CA ASN A 184 -16.62 4.91 -1.62
C ASN A 184 -17.35 4.45 -0.35
N GLY A 185 -16.64 4.35 0.78
CA GLY A 185 -17.25 4.01 2.06
C GLY A 185 -18.28 5.03 2.55
N ARG A 186 -18.06 6.34 2.32
CA ARG A 186 -19.03 7.40 2.64
C ARG A 186 -20.27 7.29 1.76
N LEU A 187 -20.08 7.14 0.45
CA LEU A 187 -21.18 7.02 -0.51
C LEU A 187 -22.00 5.76 -0.29
N PHE A 188 -21.36 4.62 0.01
CA PHE A 188 -22.07 3.39 0.37
C PHE A 188 -22.98 3.60 1.59
N ARG A 189 -22.45 4.20 2.66
CA ARG A 189 -23.26 4.48 3.86
C ARG A 189 -24.42 5.43 3.57
N LEU A 190 -24.20 6.44 2.72
CA LEU A 190 -25.25 7.38 2.32
C LEU A 190 -26.33 6.70 1.47
N ALA A 191 -25.93 5.94 0.44
CA ALA A 191 -26.84 5.16 -0.40
C ALA A 191 -27.65 4.15 0.42
N ALA A 192 -27.01 3.48 1.39
CA ALA A 192 -27.69 2.58 2.32
C ALA A 192 -28.73 3.31 3.17
N LYS A 193 -28.41 4.50 3.70
CA LYS A 193 -29.38 5.33 4.44
C LYS A 193 -30.57 5.73 3.56
N LEU A 194 -30.32 6.16 2.33
CA LEU A 194 -31.38 6.48 1.37
C LEU A 194 -32.23 5.24 1.06
N GLY A 195 -31.62 4.07 0.86
CA GLY A 195 -32.35 2.82 0.65
C GLY A 195 -33.19 2.35 1.86
N VAL A 196 -32.84 2.76 3.08
CA VAL A 196 -33.63 2.48 4.29
C VAL A 196 -34.85 3.42 4.43
N ILE A 197 -34.77 4.62 3.83
CA ILE A 197 -35.81 5.67 3.86
C ILE A 197 -36.77 5.50 2.69
N ASN A 198 -36.23 5.39 1.47
CA ASN A 198 -37.00 5.39 0.24
C ASN A 198 -37.81 4.10 0.15
N GLU A 199 -39.08 4.24 -0.27
CA GLU A 199 -40.03 3.12 -0.39
C GLU A 199 -40.24 2.32 0.89
N ARG A 200 -39.88 2.91 2.04
CA ARG A 200 -40.15 2.29 3.33
C ARG A 200 -41.66 2.16 3.49
N PRO A 201 -42.19 0.97 3.83
CA PRO A 201 -43.60 0.79 4.13
C PRO A 201 -43.98 1.53 5.43
N GLU A 202 -45.20 1.29 5.91
CA GLU A 202 -45.73 1.91 7.13
C GLU A 202 -44.69 2.03 8.26
N PHE A 203 -44.61 3.22 8.83
CA PHE A 203 -43.78 3.51 9.99
C PHE A 203 -44.52 4.44 10.94
N ASP A 204 -44.49 4.12 12.24
CA ASP A 204 -45.11 4.92 13.31
C ASP A 204 -46.61 5.20 13.08
N GLY A 205 -47.33 4.22 12.51
CA GLY A 205 -48.76 4.32 12.23
C GLY A 205 -49.12 5.19 11.01
N ASP A 206 -48.14 5.60 10.22
CA ASP A 206 -48.34 6.29 8.93
C ASP A 206 -48.03 5.34 7.76
N PRO A 207 -49.06 4.83 7.04
CA PRO A 207 -48.88 3.97 5.87
C PRO A 207 -48.19 4.63 4.69
N ASN A 208 -48.21 5.98 4.62
CA ASN A 208 -47.64 6.77 3.54
C ASN A 208 -46.37 7.51 3.99
N TRP A 209 -45.71 7.01 5.04
CA TRP A 209 -44.58 7.69 5.66
C TRP A 209 -43.49 8.11 4.67
N SER A 210 -43.11 7.25 3.71
CA SER A 210 -42.10 7.56 2.70
C SER A 210 -42.59 8.47 1.57
N GLU A 211 -43.89 8.70 1.45
CA GLU A 211 -44.54 9.39 0.34
C GLU A 211 -44.96 10.83 0.68
N THR A 212 -44.64 11.34 1.87
CA THR A 212 -45.09 12.65 2.33
C THR A 212 -43.93 13.59 2.69
N GLY A 213 -44.17 14.90 2.49
CA GLY A 213 -43.28 15.98 2.92
C GLY A 213 -41.84 15.85 2.43
N GLU A 214 -40.88 15.97 3.35
CA GLU A 214 -39.44 15.90 3.07
C GLU A 214 -39.01 14.56 2.46
N ARG A 215 -39.71 13.46 2.78
CA ARG A 215 -39.38 12.10 2.32
C ARG A 215 -39.77 11.90 0.85
N TYR A 216 -40.86 12.54 0.42
CA TYR A 216 -41.23 12.58 -0.99
C TYR A 216 -40.15 13.27 -1.85
N THR A 217 -39.56 14.36 -1.36
CA THR A 217 -38.43 15.02 -2.04
C THR A 217 -37.23 14.09 -2.20
N LEU A 218 -36.92 13.27 -1.17
CA LEU A 218 -35.84 12.27 -1.25
C LEU A 218 -36.14 11.14 -2.25
N LYS A 219 -37.41 10.76 -2.40
CA LYS A 219 -37.85 9.83 -3.46
C LYS A 219 -37.63 10.40 -4.85
N LEU A 220 -37.96 11.67 -5.07
CA LEU A 220 -37.67 12.33 -6.35
C LEU A 220 -36.17 12.47 -6.60
N PHE A 221 -35.38 12.74 -5.54
CA PHE A 221 -33.92 12.75 -5.64
C PHE A 221 -33.36 11.39 -6.05
N ARG A 222 -33.89 10.29 -5.50
CA ARG A 222 -33.52 8.94 -5.95
C ARG A 222 -33.79 8.76 -7.44
N ASP A 223 -34.96 9.16 -7.91
CA ASP A 223 -35.31 9.04 -9.33
C ASP A 223 -34.37 9.90 -10.21
N TYR A 224 -34.02 11.12 -9.77
CA TYR A 224 -33.03 11.98 -10.43
C TYR A 224 -31.62 11.36 -10.52
N VAL A 225 -31.20 10.61 -9.49
CA VAL A 225 -29.87 9.98 -9.45
C VAL A 225 -29.81 8.65 -10.20
N PHE A 226 -30.83 7.80 -10.05
CA PHE A 226 -30.76 6.39 -10.47
C PHE A 226 -31.71 6.00 -11.61
N HIS A 227 -32.69 6.84 -11.95
CA HIS A 227 -33.71 6.54 -12.96
C HIS A 227 -33.69 7.56 -14.11
N GLN A 228 -32.49 7.98 -14.51
CA GLN A 228 -32.32 8.86 -15.68
C GLN A 228 -32.71 8.13 -16.97
N VAL A 229 -33.34 8.87 -17.88
CA VAL A 229 -33.68 8.40 -19.23
C VAL A 229 -33.21 9.41 -20.27
N ASP A 230 -32.88 8.93 -21.47
CA ASP A 230 -32.57 9.79 -22.61
C ASP A 230 -33.85 10.35 -23.27
N ALA A 231 -33.68 11.13 -24.34
CA ALA A 231 -34.80 11.71 -25.08
C ALA A 231 -35.72 10.66 -25.74
N ALA A 232 -35.26 9.43 -25.91
CA ALA A 232 -36.03 8.31 -26.45
C ALA A 232 -36.65 7.43 -25.34
N GLY A 233 -36.40 7.75 -24.07
CA GLY A 233 -36.89 7.01 -22.91
C GLY A 233 -36.03 5.81 -22.51
N ASN A 234 -34.84 5.64 -23.09
CA ASN A 234 -33.94 4.56 -22.70
C ASN A 234 -33.24 4.88 -21.38
N PRO A 235 -33.00 3.89 -20.50
CA PRO A 235 -32.32 4.12 -19.23
C PRO A 235 -30.87 4.55 -19.44
N ILE A 236 -30.45 5.59 -18.71
CA ILE A 236 -29.05 6.05 -18.65
C ILE A 236 -28.39 5.46 -17.40
N VAL A 237 -27.27 4.75 -17.58
CA VAL A 237 -26.48 4.15 -16.49
C VAL A 237 -25.13 4.87 -16.40
N ASP A 238 -25.14 6.08 -15.83
CA ASP A 238 -23.94 6.91 -15.65
C ASP A 238 -23.48 6.91 -14.17
N LEU A 239 -22.43 6.14 -13.87
CA LEU A 239 -21.83 6.12 -12.53
C LEU A 239 -21.15 7.43 -12.16
N GLY A 240 -20.68 8.22 -13.13
CA GLY A 240 -20.11 9.54 -12.89
C GLY A 240 -21.16 10.51 -12.35
N HIS A 241 -22.37 10.50 -12.93
CA HIS A 241 -23.52 11.23 -12.41
C HIS A 241 -23.89 10.79 -10.99
N VAL A 242 -24.00 9.48 -10.76
CA VAL A 242 -24.35 8.92 -9.44
C VAL A 242 -23.36 9.35 -8.36
N VAL A 243 -22.06 9.16 -8.61
CA VAL A 243 -20.98 9.54 -7.67
C VAL A 243 -21.00 11.05 -7.42
N SER A 244 -21.11 11.86 -8.47
CA SER A 244 -21.19 13.33 -8.36
C SER A 244 -22.36 13.78 -7.49
N CYS A 245 -23.57 13.25 -7.73
CA CYS A 245 -24.76 13.61 -6.97
C CYS A 245 -24.67 13.18 -5.50
N LEU A 246 -24.21 11.95 -5.24
CA LEU A 246 -24.07 11.47 -3.86
C LEU A 246 -22.98 12.22 -3.11
N ASN A 247 -21.88 12.63 -3.75
CA ASN A 247 -20.87 13.48 -3.13
C ASN A 247 -21.40 14.87 -2.79
N LYS A 248 -22.13 15.50 -3.73
CA LYS A 248 -22.78 16.79 -3.49
C LYS A 248 -23.77 16.70 -2.34
N LEU A 249 -24.54 15.61 -2.25
CA LEU A 249 -25.44 15.34 -1.13
C LEU A 249 -24.68 15.11 0.19
N ASP A 250 -23.62 14.31 0.19
CA ASP A 250 -22.85 14.01 1.40
C ASP A 250 -22.16 15.26 1.97
N VAL A 251 -21.65 16.14 1.11
CA VAL A 251 -21.14 17.46 1.51
C VAL A 251 -22.28 18.38 1.93
N GLY A 252 -23.37 18.42 1.16
CA GLY A 252 -24.50 19.33 1.35
C GLY A 252 -24.19 20.72 0.79
N VAL A 253 -23.83 20.77 -0.50
CA VAL A 253 -23.53 22.03 -1.21
C VAL A 253 -24.78 22.86 -1.46
N ASP A 254 -24.63 24.18 -1.65
CA ASP A 254 -25.76 25.09 -1.94
C ASP A 254 -26.25 25.01 -3.41
N GLU A 255 -25.61 24.19 -4.26
CA GLU A 255 -26.08 23.89 -5.63
C GLU A 255 -27.51 23.34 -5.59
N LYS A 256 -28.38 23.88 -6.47
CA LYS A 256 -29.77 23.49 -6.58
C LYS A 256 -29.98 22.49 -7.72
N VAL A 257 -30.80 21.49 -7.47
CA VAL A 257 -31.26 20.51 -8.45
C VAL A 257 -32.74 20.65 -8.71
N TYR A 258 -33.15 20.33 -9.94
CA TYR A 258 -34.54 20.29 -10.36
C TYR A 258 -35.03 18.85 -10.31
N LEU A 259 -36.02 18.59 -9.45
CA LEU A 259 -36.59 17.27 -9.20
C LEU A 259 -38.03 17.24 -9.71
N THR A 260 -38.36 16.31 -10.60
CA THR A 260 -39.69 16.18 -11.18
C THR A 260 -40.38 14.91 -10.72
N SER A 261 -41.70 14.98 -10.53
CA SER A 261 -42.52 13.78 -10.37
C SER A 261 -42.59 13.01 -11.69
N ARG A 262 -42.90 11.71 -11.61
CA ARG A 262 -42.95 10.80 -12.78
C ARG A 262 -44.01 11.16 -13.81
N ASP A 263 -45.10 11.81 -13.35
CA ASP A 263 -46.16 12.33 -14.21
C ASP A 263 -45.83 13.73 -14.79
N ASN A 264 -44.66 14.28 -14.46
CA ASN A 264 -44.21 15.64 -14.82
C ASN A 264 -45.17 16.77 -14.37
N GLN A 265 -46.08 16.51 -13.43
CA GLN A 265 -47.02 17.53 -12.95
C GLN A 265 -46.44 18.39 -11.82
N THR A 266 -45.50 17.84 -11.05
CA THR A 266 -44.89 18.51 -9.89
C THR A 266 -43.39 18.62 -10.09
N ALA A 267 -42.84 19.79 -9.77
CA ALA A 267 -41.40 20.00 -9.77
C ALA A 267 -40.94 20.78 -8.55
N PHE A 268 -39.76 20.42 -8.05
CA PHE A 268 -39.12 21.05 -6.91
C PHE A 268 -37.73 21.54 -7.31
N ILE A 269 -37.36 22.72 -6.82
CA ILE A 269 -35.99 23.22 -6.89
C ILE A 269 -35.46 23.19 -5.47
N VAL A 270 -34.48 22.33 -5.20
CA VAL A 270 -33.98 22.06 -3.84
C VAL A 270 -32.46 22.01 -3.89
N SER A 271 -31.81 22.58 -2.87
CA SER A 271 -30.35 22.48 -2.72
C SER A 271 -29.92 21.12 -2.17
N TYR A 272 -28.71 20.68 -2.50
CA TYR A 272 -28.13 19.47 -1.87
C TYR A 272 -28.01 19.61 -0.35
N LYS A 273 -27.82 20.83 0.16
CA LYS A 273 -27.84 21.14 1.60
C LYS A 273 -29.18 20.85 2.26
N GLU A 274 -30.29 21.24 1.62
CA GLU A 274 -31.64 20.94 2.10
C GLU A 274 -31.91 19.43 2.02
N LEU A 275 -31.58 18.79 0.90
CA LEU A 275 -31.70 17.32 0.74
C LEU A 275 -30.93 16.56 1.82
N LYS A 276 -29.71 17.00 2.15
CA LYS A 276 -28.89 16.40 3.21
C LYS A 276 -29.59 16.50 4.56
N LYS A 277 -30.15 17.67 4.89
CA LYS A 277 -30.90 17.88 6.13
C LYS A 277 -32.12 16.96 6.18
N GLN A 278 -32.89 16.87 5.10
CA GLN A 278 -34.07 16.00 4.99
C GLN A 278 -33.69 14.52 5.19
N ALA A 279 -32.63 14.04 4.54
CA ALA A 279 -32.14 12.67 4.69
C ALA A 279 -31.67 12.37 6.12
N GLN A 280 -31.00 13.32 6.78
CA GLN A 280 -30.56 13.18 8.16
C GLN A 280 -31.74 13.16 9.14
N THR A 281 -32.74 14.04 8.96
CA THR A 281 -33.95 14.07 9.77
C THR A 281 -34.74 12.76 9.62
N ALA A 282 -35.03 12.35 8.38
CA ALA A 282 -35.80 11.13 8.11
C ALA A 282 -35.11 9.87 8.65
N PHE A 283 -33.78 9.76 8.50
CA PHE A 283 -33.03 8.66 9.10
C PHE A 283 -33.02 8.72 10.64
N GLY A 284 -32.94 9.93 11.21
CA GLY A 284 -33.01 10.16 12.66
C GLY A 284 -34.36 9.76 13.27
N ASP A 285 -35.46 10.01 12.57
CA ASP A 285 -36.81 9.57 12.99
C ASP A 285 -36.88 8.04 13.10
N LEU A 286 -36.32 7.32 12.12
CA LEU A 286 -36.26 5.85 12.13
C LEU A 286 -35.46 5.31 13.31
N LEU A 287 -34.34 5.94 13.66
CA LEU A 287 -33.55 5.57 14.84
C LEU A 287 -34.34 5.77 16.13
N LYS A 288 -35.08 6.89 16.26
CA LYS A 288 -35.88 7.19 17.46
C LYS A 288 -37.09 6.27 17.61
N GLY A 289 -37.85 6.03 16.54
CA GLY A 289 -39.05 5.18 16.61
C GLY A 289 -38.75 3.72 17.02
N SER A 290 -37.54 3.23 16.75
CA SER A 290 -37.07 1.93 17.26
C SER A 290 -36.91 1.85 18.78
N SER A 291 -36.75 3.01 19.45
CA SER A 291 -36.60 3.11 20.91
C SER A 291 -37.96 3.21 21.61
N SER A 292 -38.89 3.97 21.03
CA SER A 292 -40.25 4.15 21.56
C SER A 292 -41.09 2.87 21.49
N SER A 293 -40.97 2.12 20.39
CA SER A 293 -41.65 0.82 20.21
C SER A 293 -41.14 -0.26 21.17
N LYS A 294 -39.84 -0.27 21.51
CA LYS A 294 -39.27 -1.16 22.55
C LYS A 294 -39.79 -0.82 23.95
N GLN A 295 -39.92 0.47 24.30
CA GLN A 295 -40.48 0.88 25.58
C GLN A 295 -41.97 0.54 25.72
N GLN A 296 -42.76 0.69 24.64
CA GLN A 296 -44.17 0.27 24.64
C GLN A 296 -44.33 -1.26 24.75
N GLN A 297 -43.49 -2.05 24.07
CA GLN A 297 -43.49 -3.52 24.23
C GLN A 297 -43.07 -3.98 25.63
N GLN A 298 -42.10 -3.32 26.27
CA GLN A 298 -41.73 -3.60 27.67
C GLN A 298 -42.82 -3.20 28.68
N GLN A 299 -43.54 -2.10 28.45
CA GLN A 299 -44.64 -1.69 29.32
C GLN A 299 -45.89 -2.56 29.15
N GLN A 300 -46.20 -3.04 27.95
CA GLN A 300 -47.32 -3.96 27.73
C GLN A 300 -47.06 -5.36 28.29
N SER A 301 -45.83 -5.88 28.17
CA SER A 301 -45.45 -7.17 28.78
C SER A 301 -45.42 -7.14 30.31
N GLY A 302 -45.11 -6.00 30.94
CA GLY A 302 -45.24 -5.81 32.39
C GLY A 302 -46.68 -5.69 32.91
N ARG A 303 -47.64 -5.37 32.03
CA ARG A 303 -49.07 -5.20 32.39
C ARG A 303 -49.92 -6.46 32.19
N ALA A 304 -49.46 -7.40 31.36
CA ALA A 304 -50.11 -8.69 31.10
C ALA A 304 -49.71 -9.80 32.11
N GLY A 305 -48.89 -9.46 33.11
CA GLY A 305 -48.38 -10.38 34.13
C GLY A 305 -49.08 -10.32 35.49
N TYR A 306 -50.31 -9.80 35.55
CA TYR A 306 -51.15 -9.80 36.77
C TYR A 306 -52.52 -10.39 36.47
#